data_AF-A0A0B6YS04-F1
#
_entry.id   AF-A0A0B6YS04-F1
#
_cell.length_a   1.000
_cell.length_b   1.000
_cell.length_c   1.000
_cell.angle_alpha   90.00
_cell.angle_beta   90.00
_cell.angle_gamma   90.00
#
_symmetry.space_group_name_H-M   'P 1'
#
loop_
_entity.id
_entity.type
_entity.pdbx_description
1 polymer ?
#
loop_
_entity_poly.entity_id
_entity_poly.type
_entity_poly.pdbx_seq_one_letter_code
_entity_poly.pdbx_strand_id
1 'polypeptide(L)'
;GNLDCYYTNYTIKHFQEHVNAYCWSHKLYRYPNPDNLSQVPYELVPEHGGPQNVTNLSKEDLGEINFYRWITVVFLLQAFMFKLPNLIWTECNEYSGTQIEKIVAMIASSSFEPSEKRTTMFKTVAEFLETWLKINRKPFWFMKSRIGRETKKILQNW
;
A
#
# COMPACT_ATOMS: atom_id res chain seq x y z
N GLY A 1 -5.71 17.55 13.44
CA GLY A 1 -6.87 18.44 13.39
C GLY A 1 -8.10 17.56 13.39
N ASN A 2 -8.89 17.63 14.46
CA ASN A 2 -10.18 16.94 14.50
C ASN A 2 -11.23 17.76 13.75
N LEU A 3 -12.28 17.08 13.29
CA LEU A 3 -13.47 17.73 12.77
C LEU A 3 -14.17 18.45 13.93
N ASP A 4 -14.26 19.78 13.87
CA ASP A 4 -14.99 20.59 14.83
C ASP A 4 -16.37 20.93 14.27
N CYS A 5 -17.40 20.43 14.92
CA CYS A 5 -18.78 20.67 14.53
C CYS A 5 -19.35 21.90 15.23
N TYR A 6 -20.15 22.68 14.51
CA TYR A 6 -20.89 23.80 15.09
C TYR A 6 -22.14 23.29 15.83
N TYR A 7 -22.36 23.77 17.05
CA TYR A 7 -23.49 23.40 17.90
C TYR A 7 -23.93 24.61 18.73
N THR A 8 -25.18 24.60 19.20
CA THR A 8 -25.83 25.77 19.80
C THR A 8 -25.60 25.92 21.31
N ASN A 9 -25.16 24.87 22.01
CA ASN A 9 -25.06 24.86 23.46
C ASN A 9 -23.61 24.79 23.97
N TYR A 10 -22.91 25.92 23.95
CA TYR A 10 -21.49 26.05 24.32
C TYR A 10 -21.16 25.78 25.80
N THR A 11 -22.17 25.64 26.66
CA THR A 11 -21.95 25.56 28.12
C THR A 11 -21.47 24.19 28.59
N ILE A 12 -21.66 23.13 27.79
CA ILE A 12 -21.37 21.74 28.19
C ILE A 12 -20.23 21.18 27.34
N LYS A 13 -19.05 21.03 27.96
CA LYS A 13 -17.85 20.49 27.27
C LYS A 13 -18.01 19.03 26.82
N HIS A 14 -18.62 18.17 27.64
CA HIS A 14 -18.85 16.76 27.27
C HIS A 14 -19.79 16.61 26.07
N PHE A 15 -20.71 17.56 25.89
CA PHE A 15 -21.57 17.59 24.72
C PHE A 15 -20.77 17.91 23.45
N GLN A 16 -19.81 18.83 23.52
CA GLN A 16 -18.90 19.12 22.41
C GLN A 16 -18.09 17.89 21.99
N GLU A 17 -17.53 17.17 22.95
CA GLU A 17 -16.77 15.94 22.69
C GLU A 17 -17.65 14.88 22.02
N HIS A 18 -18.89 14.73 22.48
CA HIS A 18 -19.86 13.80 21.90
C HIS A 18 -20.24 14.18 20.47
N VAL A 19 -20.57 15.46 20.21
CA VAL A 19 -20.95 15.94 18.88
C VAL A 19 -19.79 15.78 17.89
N ASN A 20 -18.57 16.11 18.30
CA ASN A 20 -17.38 15.93 17.46
C ASN A 20 -17.14 14.43 17.13
N ALA A 21 -17.29 13.54 18.11
CA ALA A 21 -17.18 12.09 17.90
C ALA A 21 -18.29 11.55 16.99
N TYR A 22 -19.50 12.08 17.11
CA TYR A 22 -20.63 11.73 16.26
C TYR A 22 -20.38 12.17 14.81
N CYS A 23 -19.98 13.43 14.60
CA CYS A 23 -19.62 13.96 13.29
C CYS A 23 -18.50 13.18 12.58
N TRP A 24 -17.55 12.66 13.35
CA TRP A 24 -16.45 11.84 12.83
C TRP A 24 -16.89 10.42 12.41
N SER A 25 -17.85 9.83 13.13
CA SER A 25 -18.28 8.45 12.90
C SER A 25 -19.42 8.32 11.88
N HIS A 26 -20.26 9.34 11.77
CA HIS A 26 -21.37 9.40 10.82
C HIS A 26 -20.98 9.99 9.46
N LYS A 27 -21.78 9.69 8.43
CA LYS A 27 -21.57 10.24 7.09
C LYS A 27 -21.88 11.73 7.07
N LEU A 28 -21.02 12.50 6.42
CA LEU A 28 -21.26 13.91 6.16
C LEU A 28 -21.85 14.08 4.76
N TYR A 29 -22.73 15.06 4.61
CA TYR A 29 -23.39 15.38 3.35
C TYR A 29 -23.02 16.81 2.94
N ARG A 30 -22.94 17.04 1.64
CA ARG A 30 -22.72 18.39 1.13
C ARG A 30 -24.04 19.16 1.13
N TYR A 31 -24.02 20.38 1.67
CA TYR A 31 -25.20 21.25 1.59
C TYR A 31 -25.38 21.77 0.16
N PRO A 32 -26.58 21.69 -0.44
CA PRO A 32 -26.79 21.95 -1.86
C PRO A 32 -26.73 23.43 -2.24
N ASN A 33 -27.10 24.35 -1.35
CA ASN A 33 -27.21 25.78 -1.67
C ASN A 33 -26.48 26.64 -0.63
N PRO A 34 -25.33 27.27 -0.95
CA PRO A 34 -24.61 28.08 0.03
C PRO A 34 -25.34 29.38 0.43
N ASP A 35 -26.24 29.89 -0.41
CA ASP A 35 -26.83 31.23 -0.27
C ASP A 35 -28.19 31.22 0.45
N ASN A 36 -28.87 30.07 0.50
CA ASN A 36 -30.15 29.92 1.20
C ASN A 36 -30.13 28.74 2.19
N LEU A 37 -29.75 29.04 3.43
CA LEU A 37 -29.63 28.09 4.55
C LEU A 37 -30.98 27.59 5.08
N SER A 38 -32.11 28.15 4.62
CA SER A 38 -33.44 27.79 5.11
C SER A 38 -34.09 26.65 4.32
N GLN A 39 -33.53 26.28 3.16
CA GLN A 39 -34.05 25.21 2.32
C GLN A 39 -33.20 23.94 2.49
N VAL A 40 -33.63 23.05 3.38
CA VAL A 40 -33.07 21.69 3.45
C VAL A 40 -33.76 20.80 2.40
N PRO A 41 -33.00 20.03 1.59
CA PRO A 41 -33.57 19.23 0.50
C PRO A 41 -34.20 17.91 1.00
N TYR A 42 -34.27 17.68 2.31
CA TYR A 42 -34.77 16.44 2.90
C TYR A 42 -35.49 16.68 4.24
N GLU A 43 -36.47 15.83 4.55
CA GLU A 43 -37.03 15.73 5.90
C GLU A 43 -36.05 14.97 6.80
N LEU A 44 -35.84 15.45 8.03
CA LEU A 44 -34.97 14.80 9.01
C LEU A 44 -35.67 13.56 9.57
N VAL A 45 -34.98 12.42 9.63
CA VAL A 45 -35.43 11.27 10.42
C VAL A 45 -35.36 11.70 11.89
N PRO A 46 -36.47 11.65 12.66
CA PRO A 46 -36.49 12.14 14.04
C PRO A 46 -35.52 11.39 14.98
N GLU A 47 -35.09 10.18 14.59
CA GLU A 47 -34.23 9.32 15.41
C GLU A 47 -32.73 9.57 15.22
N HIS A 48 -32.28 10.04 14.04
CA HIS A 48 -30.85 10.15 13.70
C HIS A 48 -30.45 11.47 13.00
N GLY A 49 -31.40 12.37 12.70
CA GLY A 49 -31.10 13.67 12.08
C GLY A 49 -30.54 13.58 10.65
N GLY A 50 -30.66 12.43 9.99
CA GLY A 50 -30.30 12.24 8.59
C GLY A 50 -31.49 12.43 7.64
N PRO A 51 -31.25 12.56 6.31
CA PRO A 51 -32.32 12.57 5.31
C PRO A 51 -33.19 11.32 5.37
N GLN A 52 -34.52 11.48 5.40
CA GLN A 52 -35.47 10.40 5.13
C GLN A 52 -35.39 9.99 3.65
N ASN A 53 -35.63 8.71 3.35
CA ASN A 53 -35.62 8.13 2.00
C ASN A 53 -36.78 8.62 1.10
N VAL A 54 -37.03 9.93 1.03
CA VAL A 54 -38.16 10.51 0.28
C VAL A 54 -37.78 11.85 -0.37
N THR A 55 -36.79 11.80 -1.24
CA THR A 55 -36.84 12.54 -2.50
C THR A 55 -36.20 11.65 -3.54
N ASN A 56 -36.72 11.65 -4.76
CA ASN A 56 -36.08 11.01 -5.93
C ASN A 56 -34.75 11.70 -6.32
N LEU A 57 -34.05 12.33 -5.37
CA LEU A 57 -32.66 12.74 -5.53
C LEU A 57 -31.83 11.48 -5.38
N SER A 58 -31.09 11.15 -6.43
CA SER A 58 -30.17 10.02 -6.40
C SER A 58 -29.22 10.21 -5.22
N LYS A 59 -28.79 9.13 -4.57
CA LYS A 59 -27.71 9.20 -3.55
C LYS A 59 -26.45 9.88 -4.08
N GLU A 60 -26.33 9.96 -5.41
CA GLU A 60 -25.31 10.69 -6.16
C GLU A 60 -25.43 12.21 -6.04
N ASP A 61 -26.65 12.76 -5.89
CA ASP A 61 -26.90 14.20 -5.80
C ASP A 61 -26.55 14.79 -4.43
N LEU A 62 -26.61 13.99 -3.36
CA LEU A 62 -26.35 14.44 -1.97
C LEU A 62 -24.85 14.47 -1.59
N GLY A 63 -23.96 14.10 -2.51
CA GLY A 63 -22.51 14.25 -2.34
C GLY A 63 -21.99 13.71 -1.01
N GLU A 64 -22.18 12.42 -0.74
CA GLU A 64 -21.73 11.78 0.50
C GLU A 64 -20.19 11.87 0.66
N ILE A 65 -19.73 12.41 1.79
CA ILE A 65 -18.31 12.59 2.10
C ILE A 65 -17.91 11.57 3.18
N ASN A 66 -17.23 10.48 2.77
CA ASN A 66 -16.73 9.43 3.68
C ASN A 66 -15.26 9.03 3.41
N PHE A 67 -14.60 9.61 2.41
CA PHE A 67 -13.23 9.22 2.02
C PHE A 67 -12.16 9.59 3.08
N TYR A 68 -12.41 10.62 3.90
CA TYR A 68 -11.45 11.16 4.87
C TYR A 68 -11.10 10.17 5.99
N ARG A 69 -11.95 9.17 6.26
CA ARG A 69 -11.69 8.14 7.29
C ARG A 69 -10.66 7.11 6.85
N TRP A 70 -10.65 6.79 5.56
CA TRP A 70 -9.83 5.71 5.01
C TRP A 70 -8.56 6.21 4.34
N ILE A 71 -8.47 7.51 4.03
CA ILE A 71 -7.32 8.09 3.34
C ILE A 71 -5.98 7.79 4.04
N THR A 72 -5.95 7.85 5.38
CA THR A 72 -4.74 7.56 6.16
C THR A 72 -4.36 6.09 6.07
N VAL A 73 -5.33 5.17 6.14
CA VAL A 73 -5.13 3.72 5.99
C VAL A 73 -4.64 3.39 4.57
N VAL A 74 -5.24 4.02 3.56
CA VAL A 74 -4.86 3.85 2.15
C VAL A 74 -3.44 4.35 1.93
N PHE A 75 -3.06 5.50 2.50
CA PHE A 75 -1.69 6.01 2.39
C PHE A 75 -0.67 5.11 3.08
N LEU A 76 -1.00 4.52 4.23
CA LEU A 76 -0.14 3.53 4.88
C LEU A 76 0.04 2.27 4.01
N LEU A 77 -1.05 1.76 3.43
CA LEU A 77 -1.01 0.62 2.51
C LEU A 77 -0.21 0.95 1.25
N GLN A 78 -0.38 2.15 0.70
CA GLN A 78 0.34 2.61 -0.47
C GLN A 78 1.84 2.74 -0.18
N ALA A 79 2.24 3.31 0.96
CA ALA A 79 3.63 3.36 1.40
C ALA A 79 4.22 1.95 1.55
N PHE A 80 3.45 1.01 2.10
CA PHE A 80 3.85 -0.40 2.17
C PHE A 80 4.03 -1.02 0.79
N MET A 81 3.08 -0.83 -0.13
CA MET A 81 3.18 -1.33 -1.51
C MET A 81 4.37 -0.78 -2.28
N PHE A 82 4.77 0.47 -2.04
CA PHE A 82 5.99 1.02 -2.63
C PHE A 82 7.27 0.44 -2.04
N LYS A 83 7.22 -0.07 -0.80
CA LYS A 83 8.36 -0.78 -0.18
C LYS A 83 8.43 -2.25 -0.61
N LEU A 84 7.30 -2.87 -0.97
CA LEU A 84 7.24 -4.26 -1.44
C LEU A 84 8.22 -4.61 -2.57
N PRO A 85 8.38 -3.84 -3.67
CA PRO A 85 9.32 -4.21 -4.73
C PRO A 85 10.77 -4.25 -4.24
N ASN A 86 11.17 -3.34 -3.33
CA ASN A 86 12.49 -3.36 -2.74
C ASN A 86 12.67 -4.56 -1.80
N LEU A 87 11.65 -4.91 -1.02
CA LEU A 87 11.69 -6.08 -0.14
C LEU A 87 11.78 -7.36 -0.96
N ILE A 88 10.96 -7.50 -2.01
CA ILE A 88 11.02 -8.63 -2.93
C ILE A 88 12.40 -8.72 -3.59
N TRP A 89 13.00 -7.60 -3.98
CA TRP A 89 14.33 -7.59 -4.56
C TRP A 89 15.39 -8.10 -3.59
N THR A 90 15.37 -7.67 -2.33
CA THR A 90 16.29 -8.14 -1.29
C THR A 90 16.12 -9.65 -1.04
N GLU A 91 14.89 -10.11 -0.83
CA GLU A 91 14.59 -11.53 -0.60
C GLU A 91 14.96 -12.41 -1.82
N CYS A 92 14.70 -11.94 -3.04
CA CYS A 92 15.12 -12.62 -4.26
C CYS A 92 16.64 -12.66 -4.42
N ASN A 93 17.36 -11.61 -4.03
CA ASN A 93 18.83 -11.61 -4.04
C ASN A 93 19.38 -12.60 -3.00
N GLU A 94 18.79 -12.66 -1.82
CA GLU A 94 19.16 -13.65 -0.79
C GLU A 94 18.86 -15.08 -1.25
N TYR A 95 17.67 -15.33 -1.81
CA TYR A 95 17.27 -16.64 -2.33
C TYR A 95 18.10 -17.09 -3.53
N SER A 96 18.55 -16.16 -4.38
CA SER A 96 19.38 -16.47 -5.54
C SER A 96 20.75 -17.05 -5.16
N GLY A 97 21.13 -17.03 -3.87
CA GLY A 97 22.38 -17.60 -3.37
C GLY A 97 23.63 -16.92 -3.95
N THR A 98 23.44 -15.81 -4.65
CA THR A 98 24.48 -14.95 -5.19
C THR A 98 24.49 -13.70 -4.37
N GLN A 99 25.56 -13.53 -3.60
CA GLN A 99 25.86 -12.24 -2.98
C GLN A 99 26.40 -11.30 -4.06
N ILE A 100 25.53 -10.92 -5.01
CA ILE A 100 25.83 -9.97 -6.10
C ILE A 100 26.39 -8.68 -5.49
N GLU A 101 25.83 -8.25 -4.35
CA GLU A 101 26.31 -7.10 -3.58
C GLU A 101 27.78 -7.24 -3.17
N LYS A 102 28.23 -8.42 -2.73
CA LYS A 102 29.64 -8.64 -2.35
C LYS A 102 30.56 -8.69 -3.57
N ILE A 103 30.10 -9.25 -4.68
CA ILE A 103 30.86 -9.24 -5.94
C ILE A 103 31.05 -7.79 -6.41
N VAL A 104 29.97 -7.01 -6.43
CA VAL A 104 30.00 -5.59 -6.81
C VAL A 104 30.87 -4.78 -5.84
N ALA A 105 30.80 -5.06 -4.53
CA ALA A 105 31.64 -4.41 -3.53
C ALA A 105 33.14 -4.72 -3.72
N MET A 106 33.51 -5.97 -4.02
CA MET A 106 34.90 -6.37 -4.31
C MET A 106 35.42 -5.72 -5.60
N ILE A 107 34.58 -5.62 -6.63
CA ILE A 107 34.92 -4.90 -7.87
C ILE A 107 35.09 -3.40 -7.58
N ALA A 108 34.19 -2.81 -6.80
CA ALA A 108 34.26 -1.39 -6.44
C ALA A 108 35.50 -1.05 -5.60
N SER A 109 35.88 -1.91 -4.64
CA SER A 109 37.08 -1.71 -3.81
C SER A 109 38.37 -1.89 -4.61
N SER A 110 38.42 -2.85 -5.53
CA SER A 110 39.59 -3.09 -6.39
C SER A 110 39.79 -2.02 -7.47
N SER A 111 38.76 -1.21 -7.78
CA SER A 111 38.89 -0.08 -8.71
C SER A 111 39.91 0.96 -8.23
N PHE A 112 40.11 1.09 -6.92
CA PHE A 112 41.04 2.05 -6.30
C PHE A 112 42.44 1.47 -6.06
N GLU A 113 42.67 0.18 -6.35
CA GLU A 113 43.95 -0.50 -6.15
C GLU A 113 44.90 -0.38 -7.36
N PRO A 114 46.22 -0.53 -7.16
CA PRO A 114 47.21 -0.51 -8.24
C PRO A 114 46.95 -1.60 -9.29
N SER A 115 47.31 -1.30 -10.54
CA SER A 115 46.93 -2.07 -11.75
C SER A 115 47.20 -3.58 -11.67
N GLU A 116 48.24 -4.01 -10.95
CA GLU A 116 48.61 -5.43 -10.81
C GLU A 116 47.68 -6.21 -9.89
N LYS A 117 47.25 -5.61 -8.77
CA LYS A 117 46.29 -6.24 -7.83
C LYS A 117 44.87 -6.22 -8.38
N ARG A 118 44.57 -5.22 -9.21
CA ARG A 118 43.27 -5.10 -9.88
C ARG A 118 43.02 -6.27 -10.83
N THR A 119 43.99 -6.64 -11.68
CA THR A 119 43.81 -7.71 -12.69
C THR A 119 43.66 -9.09 -12.05
N THR A 120 44.36 -9.37 -10.96
CA THR A 120 44.24 -10.63 -10.22
C THR A 120 42.87 -10.76 -9.57
N MET A 121 42.35 -9.71 -8.92
CA MET A 121 41.01 -9.68 -8.33
C MET A 121 39.91 -9.84 -9.39
N PHE A 122 40.00 -9.14 -10.53
CA PHE A 122 39.04 -9.32 -11.62
C PHE A 122 39.02 -10.75 -12.16
N LYS A 123 40.19 -11.41 -12.24
CA LYS A 123 40.29 -12.81 -12.66
C LYS A 123 39.61 -13.74 -11.66
N THR A 124 39.86 -13.56 -10.36
CA THR A 124 39.20 -14.36 -9.30
C THR A 124 37.69 -14.19 -9.31
N VAL A 125 37.19 -12.95 -9.52
CA VAL A 125 35.75 -12.69 -9.64
C VAL A 125 35.16 -13.36 -10.88
N ALA A 126 35.84 -13.31 -12.02
CA ALA A 126 35.39 -13.96 -13.25
C ALA A 126 35.31 -15.49 -13.10
N GLU A 127 36.31 -16.12 -12.49
CA GLU A 127 36.33 -17.56 -12.21
C GLU A 127 35.20 -17.99 -11.25
N PHE A 128 34.94 -17.18 -10.22
CA PHE A 128 33.82 -17.42 -9.30
C PHE A 128 32.47 -17.32 -10.04
N LEU A 129 32.27 -16.28 -10.86
CA LEU A 129 31.04 -16.07 -11.62
C LEU A 129 30.80 -17.22 -12.62
N GLU A 130 31.84 -17.67 -13.32
CA GLU A 130 31.77 -18.78 -14.26
C GLU A 130 31.39 -20.10 -13.57
N THR A 131 32.00 -20.38 -12.42
CA THR A 131 31.69 -21.55 -11.60
C THR A 131 30.25 -21.51 -11.10
N TRP A 132 29.80 -20.35 -10.64
CA TRP A 132 28.43 -20.15 -10.18
C TRP A 132 27.40 -20.36 -11.31
N LEU A 133 27.67 -19.81 -12.50
CA LEU A 133 26.82 -19.99 -13.67
C LEU A 133 26.73 -21.46 -14.09
N LYS A 134 27.84 -22.22 -14.03
CA LYS A 134 27.82 -23.66 -14.34
C LYS A 134 26.95 -24.44 -13.35
N ILE A 135 26.99 -24.11 -12.06
CA ILE A 135 26.21 -24.79 -11.01
C ILE A 135 24.72 -24.43 -11.10
N ASN A 136 24.40 -23.16 -11.36
CA ASN A 136 23.01 -22.66 -11.31
C ASN A 136 22.29 -22.65 -12.66
N ARG A 137 22.98 -22.91 -13.77
CA ARG A 137 22.36 -23.09 -15.09
C ARG A 137 21.59 -24.42 -15.12
N LYS A 138 20.38 -24.41 -14.57
CA LYS A 138 19.42 -25.50 -14.80
C LYS A 138 18.82 -25.34 -16.20
N PRO A 139 18.78 -26.42 -17.02
CA PRO A 139 18.18 -26.34 -18.34
C PRO A 139 16.70 -25.97 -18.21
N PHE A 140 16.18 -25.14 -19.10
CA PHE A 140 14.80 -24.65 -19.11
C PHE A 140 13.75 -25.77 -18.94
N TRP A 141 14.02 -26.96 -19.48
CA TRP A 141 13.17 -28.14 -19.32
C TRP A 141 13.03 -28.62 -17.86
N PHE A 142 14.06 -28.44 -17.02
CA PHE A 142 14.03 -28.79 -15.59
C PHE A 142 13.05 -27.91 -14.82
N MET A 143 12.95 -26.61 -15.15
CA MET A 143 11.95 -25.71 -14.56
C MET A 143 10.52 -26.07 -14.99
N LYS A 144 10.30 -26.37 -16.28
CA LYS A 144 8.99 -26.81 -16.80
C LYS A 144 8.49 -28.08 -16.09
N SER A 145 9.39 -29.03 -15.77
CA SER A 145 9.06 -30.27 -15.04
C SER A 145 8.66 -30.06 -13.57
N ARG A 146 9.07 -28.95 -12.95
CA ARG A 146 8.81 -28.65 -11.53
C ARG A 146 7.47 -27.95 -11.36
N ILE A 147 7.18 -26.98 -12.23
CA ILE A 147 5.86 -26.34 -12.32
C ILE A 147 4.77 -27.35 -12.65
N GLY A 148 5.03 -28.28 -13.59
CA GLY A 148 4.09 -29.36 -13.92
C GLY A 148 3.89 -30.43 -12.83
N ARG A 149 4.79 -30.51 -11.83
CA ARG A 149 4.66 -31.44 -10.69
C ARG A 149 3.87 -30.83 -9.54
N GLU A 150 4.07 -29.55 -9.26
CA GLU A 150 3.35 -28.84 -8.21
C GLU A 150 1.87 -28.61 -8.59
N THR A 151 1.58 -28.32 -9.87
CA THR A 151 0.18 -28.24 -10.34
C THR A 151 -0.55 -29.58 -10.26
N LYS A 152 0.14 -30.71 -10.51
CA LYS A 152 -0.46 -32.05 -10.35
C LYS A 152 -0.74 -32.42 -8.89
N LYS A 153 0.12 -32.04 -7.95
CA LYS A 153 -0.13 -32.26 -6.51
C LYS A 153 -1.32 -31.45 -6.00
N ILE A 154 -1.45 -30.20 -6.45
CA ILE A 154 -2.59 -29.35 -6.08
C ILE A 154 -3.88 -29.98 -6.64
N LEU A 155 -3.88 -30.45 -7.88
CA LEU A 155 -5.06 -31.08 -8.51
C LEU A 155 -5.44 -32.47 -7.96
N GLN A 156 -4.56 -33.16 -7.22
CA GLN A 156 -4.90 -34.43 -6.55
C GLN A 156 -5.43 -34.25 -5.12
N ASN A 157 -5.28 -33.06 -4.54
CA ASN A 157 -5.76 -32.73 -3.19
C ASN A 157 -7.08 -31.90 -3.21
N TRP A 158 -7.72 -31.82 -4.37
CA TRP A 158 -9.09 -31.34 -4.60
C TRP A 158 -9.92 -32.48 -5.18
#